data_AF-A0A7Y3I805-F1
#
_entry.id   AF-A0A7Y3I805-F1
#
_cell.length_a   1.000
_cell.length_b   1.000
_cell.length_c   1.000
_cell.angle_alpha   90.00
_cell.angle_beta   90.00
_cell.angle_gamma   90.00
#
_symmetry.space_group_name_H-M   'P 1'
#
loop_
_entity.id
_entity.type
_entity.pdbx_description
1 polymer ?
#
loop_
_entity_poly.entity_id
_entity_poly.type
_entity_poly.pdbx_seq_one_letter_code
_entity_poly.pdbx_strand_id
1 'polypeptide(L)'
;MIPLRAGLLISLAGAILLVGPGITPEMETAARAETGMAQKVDPTWFDRDWAYRMPFTVNPAQIAGGETFTDFPILVWLDATTHADVFAKAKTDGSDLLFVAKGGEVALSHEIVTYDAGMGEAEIWVRTTTLSSQNNEFELYYGNATATAGPGTDAWSPEYRAVYHFEEDPAGGQLTDSGPQAAHADLQPAAMWTSGDVNDGVVGQGWQFNGTTHHIATKNIGTQDESYTISAWLALTSRSTDFFLHADPGFWKISSQSSDVSPRPDYSQGGGTVIWPPNPVDVNDGFHHFAWMLDAVADTVIFLYDGVPQEPLSTFPAGLSPFYDGLAINPDGTNTIGILGPIFAQVTADYTHGGADEFRLREGRIVPEWVTTEVNNQSDPQTFLTFGPEQVPVPVERTSMGRMRARF
;
A
#
# COMPACT_ATOMS: atom_id res chain seq x y z
N MET A 1 4.88 51.48 66.54
CA MET A 1 5.93 50.55 67.03
C MET A 1 7.08 50.58 66.04
N ILE A 2 8.24 51.05 66.48
CA ILE A 2 9.55 50.99 65.79
C ILE A 2 10.34 49.84 66.47
N PRO A 3 11.13 49.01 65.76
CA PRO A 3 12.57 49.27 65.47
C PRO A 3 12.87 49.06 63.96
N LEU A 4 13.73 49.79 63.22
CA LEU A 4 15.10 50.32 63.40
C LEU A 4 16.20 49.24 63.44
N ARG A 5 16.91 49.11 62.31
CA ARG A 5 18.36 48.77 62.14
C ARG A 5 18.66 48.67 60.62
N ALA A 6 19.82 48.97 60.06
CA ALA A 6 20.91 49.94 60.23
C ALA A 6 22.03 49.49 59.26
N GLY A 7 22.75 50.43 58.63
CA GLY A 7 24.04 50.21 57.94
C GLY A 7 24.01 50.45 56.42
N LEU A 8 24.80 51.26 55.71
CA LEU A 8 25.74 52.40 55.90
C LEU A 8 26.82 52.29 54.79
N LEU A 9 26.72 53.16 53.77
CA LEU A 9 27.73 53.92 52.98
C LEU A 9 29.05 53.32 52.39
N ILE A 10 29.49 54.07 51.35
CA ILE A 10 30.84 54.30 50.75
C ILE A 10 31.09 53.50 49.44
N SER A 11 31.61 54.01 48.30
CA SER A 11 31.92 55.32 47.68
C SER A 11 32.74 55.05 46.39
N LEU A 12 32.83 56.04 45.47
CA LEU A 12 33.82 56.21 44.37
C LEU A 12 33.63 55.31 43.13
N ALA A 13 33.87 55.72 41.89
CA ALA A 13 34.37 56.95 41.31
C ALA A 13 33.90 57.00 39.84
N GLY A 14 33.74 58.21 39.29
CA GLY A 14 33.47 58.40 37.88
C GLY A 14 34.66 58.02 37.00
N ALA A 15 34.35 57.44 35.84
CA ALA A 15 35.21 57.51 34.66
C ALA A 15 34.36 58.14 33.55
N ILE A 16 34.61 59.42 33.30
CA ILE A 16 34.20 60.12 32.09
C ILE A 16 35.00 59.48 30.95
N LEU A 17 34.33 58.70 30.09
CA LEU A 17 34.89 58.32 28.80
C LEU A 17 34.39 59.35 27.77
N LEU A 18 35.34 60.11 27.23
CA LEU A 18 35.15 61.01 26.10
C LEU A 18 34.43 60.28 24.95
N VAL A 19 33.23 60.75 24.59
CA VAL A 19 32.58 60.38 23.34
C VAL A 19 33.27 61.19 22.22
N GLY A 20 34.10 60.51 21.43
CA GLY A 20 34.53 61.00 20.13
C GLY A 20 33.36 60.94 19.13
N PRO A 21 33.30 61.81 18.13
CA PRO A 21 32.17 61.88 17.22
C PRO A 21 32.26 60.77 16.17
N GLY A 22 31.16 60.04 15.96
CA GLY A 22 31.01 59.17 14.79
C GLY A 22 30.60 57.75 15.11
N ILE A 23 29.39 57.56 15.62
CA ILE A 23 28.64 56.32 15.38
C ILE A 23 27.33 56.76 14.73
N THR A 24 27.25 56.56 13.41
CA THR A 24 26.02 56.77 12.66
C THR A 24 25.01 55.66 13.00
N PRO A 25 23.70 55.89 12.81
CA PRO A 25 22.65 54.90 13.11
C PRO A 25 22.79 53.57 12.35
N GLU A 26 23.67 53.48 11.34
CA GLU A 26 23.92 52.26 10.56
C GLU A 26 24.67 51.16 11.34
N MET A 27 25.34 51.48 12.44
CA MET A 27 26.03 50.46 13.25
C MET A 27 25.12 49.74 14.25
N GLU A 28 23.95 50.30 14.59
CA GLU A 28 22.94 49.60 15.38
C GLU A 28 22.13 48.61 14.52
N THR A 29 22.07 48.84 13.21
CA THR A 29 21.48 47.92 12.23
C THR A 29 22.37 46.72 11.92
N ALA A 30 23.69 46.84 12.14
CA ALA A 30 24.64 45.74 11.94
C ALA A 30 24.68 44.74 13.11
N ALA A 31 24.29 45.15 14.32
CA ALA A 31 24.26 44.25 15.49
C ALA A 31 22.92 43.50 15.66
N ARG A 32 21.86 43.90 14.94
CA ARG A 32 20.57 43.19 14.92
C ARG A 32 20.39 42.23 13.73
N ALA A 33 21.35 42.16 12.83
CA ALA A 33 21.31 41.25 11.67
C ALA A 33 21.92 39.85 11.94
N GLU A 34 22.46 39.57 13.13
CA GLU A 34 23.00 38.24 13.50
C GLU A 34 22.03 37.36 14.29
N THR A 35 20.71 37.57 14.17
CA THR A 35 19.70 36.59 14.67
C THR A 35 19.09 35.73 13.57
N GLY A 36 19.50 35.93 12.32
CA GLY A 36 19.16 35.04 11.21
C GLY A 36 20.30 34.08 10.90
N MET A 37 20.73 33.25 11.85
CA MET A 37 21.46 32.04 11.48
C MET A 37 20.50 31.11 10.75
N ALA A 38 20.32 31.34 9.44
CA ALA A 38 19.90 30.29 8.54
C ALA A 38 21.00 29.23 8.57
N GLN A 39 20.85 28.32 9.53
CA GLN A 39 21.55 27.06 9.63
C GLN A 39 21.30 26.37 8.29
N LYS A 40 22.35 26.36 7.46
CA LYS A 40 22.37 25.48 6.30
C LYS A 40 22.16 24.08 6.91
N VAL A 41 21.19 23.34 6.42
CA VAL A 41 20.85 22.02 6.93
C VAL A 41 21.33 20.98 5.95
N ASP A 42 21.45 19.74 6.43
CA ASP A 42 21.71 18.57 5.61
C ASP A 42 20.93 18.70 4.28
N PRO A 43 21.62 18.86 3.14
CA PRO A 43 20.97 19.04 1.85
C PRO A 43 20.23 17.79 1.39
N THR A 44 20.37 16.66 2.10
CA THR A 44 19.66 15.41 1.82
C THR A 44 18.33 15.28 2.55
N TRP A 45 17.96 16.24 3.41
CA TRP A 45 16.69 16.22 4.12
C TRP A 45 15.58 16.76 3.22
N PHE A 46 14.59 15.93 2.87
CA PHE A 46 13.51 16.26 1.93
C PHE A 46 12.77 17.56 2.30
N ASP A 47 12.19 17.59 3.50
CA ASP A 47 11.46 18.76 4.02
C ASP A 47 11.73 18.92 5.51
N ARG A 48 12.08 20.14 5.91
CA ARG A 48 12.46 20.48 7.29
C ARG A 48 11.28 20.61 8.23
N ASP A 49 10.07 20.71 7.71
CA ASP A 49 8.86 20.74 8.53
C ASP A 49 8.58 19.36 9.16
N TRP A 50 9.18 18.29 8.60
CA TRP A 50 9.26 16.97 9.20
C TRP A 50 10.50 16.82 10.07
N ALA A 51 10.28 16.60 11.36
CA ALA A 51 11.34 16.56 12.37
C ALA A 51 12.16 15.25 12.36
N TYR A 52 11.58 14.16 11.84
CA TYR A 52 12.17 12.83 11.88
C TYR A 52 12.10 12.16 10.51
N ARG A 53 13.10 11.31 10.21
CA ARG A 53 13.04 10.36 9.10
C ARG A 53 13.54 9.00 9.52
N MET A 54 13.01 7.95 8.92
CA MET A 54 13.48 6.58 9.06
C MET A 54 13.75 6.02 7.66
N PRO A 55 15.01 5.72 7.30
CA PRO A 55 15.31 5.12 6.01
C PRO A 55 14.85 3.66 6.01
N PHE A 56 14.43 3.16 4.85
CA PHE A 56 14.13 1.75 4.66
C PHE A 56 14.53 1.29 3.26
N THR A 57 14.75 -0.01 3.12
CA THR A 57 15.15 -0.62 1.85
C THR A 57 14.32 -1.85 1.56
N VAL A 58 14.03 -2.10 0.28
CA VAL A 58 13.43 -3.36 -0.15
C VAL A 58 14.52 -4.42 -0.30
N ASN A 59 14.28 -5.62 0.22
CA ASN A 59 15.15 -6.77 0.05
C ASN A 59 15.17 -7.21 -1.42
N PRO A 60 16.29 -7.05 -2.16
CA PRO A 60 16.31 -7.34 -3.59
C PRO A 60 16.07 -8.82 -3.93
N ALA A 61 16.30 -9.74 -2.98
CA ALA A 61 16.03 -11.17 -3.15
C ALA A 61 14.54 -11.51 -3.12
N GLN A 62 13.69 -10.60 -2.65
CA GLN A 62 12.22 -10.76 -2.61
C GLN A 62 11.55 -10.18 -3.86
N ILE A 63 12.31 -9.53 -4.75
CA ILE A 63 11.81 -9.03 -6.03
C ILE A 63 12.10 -10.10 -7.08
N ALA A 64 11.05 -10.71 -7.60
CA ALA A 64 11.17 -11.78 -8.57
C ALA A 64 11.64 -11.26 -9.93
N GLY A 65 12.36 -12.12 -10.66
CA GLY A 65 12.90 -11.79 -11.96
C GLY A 65 14.10 -10.83 -11.90
N GLY A 66 14.39 -10.19 -13.03
CA GLY A 66 15.46 -9.19 -13.16
C GLY A 66 15.02 -7.91 -13.86
N GLU A 67 13.72 -7.75 -14.08
CA GLU A 67 13.15 -6.56 -14.71
C GLU A 67 12.91 -5.45 -13.69
N THR A 68 12.70 -4.23 -14.18
CA THR A 68 12.30 -3.09 -13.35
C THR A 68 10.81 -2.86 -13.54
N PHE A 69 10.07 -2.96 -12.44
CA PHE A 69 8.66 -2.63 -12.38
C PHE A 69 8.50 -1.11 -12.25
N THR A 70 7.45 -0.57 -12.86
CA THR A 70 7.06 0.84 -12.76
C THR A 70 5.74 0.95 -12.03
N ASP A 71 5.57 1.97 -11.19
CA ASP A 71 4.33 2.22 -10.43
C ASP A 71 3.88 1.02 -9.59
N PHE A 72 4.85 0.33 -8.96
CA PHE A 72 4.60 -0.85 -8.12
C PHE A 72 4.19 -0.42 -6.70
N PRO A 73 2.99 -0.78 -6.21
CA PRO A 73 2.57 -0.53 -4.83
C PRO A 73 3.26 -1.52 -3.88
N ILE A 74 4.04 -1.02 -2.92
CA ILE A 74 4.61 -1.83 -1.84
C ILE A 74 3.77 -1.68 -0.57
N LEU A 75 3.54 -2.78 0.12
CA LEU A 75 3.00 -2.79 1.49
C LEU A 75 4.12 -2.42 2.46
N VAL A 76 3.90 -1.33 3.19
CA VAL A 76 4.70 -0.88 4.32
C VAL A 76 3.90 -1.16 5.59
N TRP A 77 4.25 -2.26 6.26
CA TRP A 77 3.69 -2.61 7.57
C TRP A 77 4.56 -2.01 8.68
N LEU A 78 3.94 -1.23 9.56
CA LEU A 78 4.60 -0.69 10.76
C LEU A 78 3.97 -1.30 12.01
N ASP A 79 4.80 -1.83 12.89
CA ASP A 79 4.39 -2.28 14.23
C ASP A 79 5.17 -1.59 15.35
N ALA A 80 4.62 -1.54 16.57
CA ALA A 80 5.22 -0.88 17.72
C ALA A 80 6.51 -1.54 18.21
N THR A 81 6.74 -2.81 17.90
CA THR A 81 7.95 -3.54 18.32
C THR A 81 9.18 -2.98 17.60
N THR A 82 9.01 -2.62 16.33
CA THR A 82 10.07 -2.16 15.44
C THR A 82 10.04 -0.65 15.19
N HIS A 83 8.86 -0.02 15.24
CA HIS A 83 8.63 1.38 14.85
C HIS A 83 7.98 2.24 15.96
N ALA A 84 8.22 1.93 17.24
CA ALA A 84 7.68 2.68 18.38
C ALA A 84 7.83 4.21 18.28
N ASP A 85 8.96 4.67 17.73
CA ASP A 85 9.24 6.09 17.54
C ASP A 85 8.24 6.78 16.58
N VAL A 86 7.80 6.07 15.54
CA VAL A 86 6.82 6.60 14.57
C VAL A 86 5.49 6.83 15.28
N PHE A 87 4.96 5.84 16.00
CA PHE A 87 3.70 5.94 16.73
C PHE A 87 3.74 6.97 17.88
N ALA A 88 4.92 7.24 18.44
CA ALA A 88 5.09 8.22 19.50
C ALA A 88 5.17 9.68 19.01
N LYS A 89 5.57 9.90 17.75
CA LYS A 89 5.97 11.23 17.25
C LYS A 89 5.19 11.71 16.03
N ALA A 90 4.62 10.80 15.24
CA ALA A 90 3.68 11.14 14.18
C ALA A 90 2.36 11.64 14.77
N LYS A 91 1.50 12.20 13.91
CA LYS A 91 0.13 12.56 14.28
C LYS A 91 -0.66 11.30 14.64
N THR A 92 -1.64 11.44 15.52
CA THR A 92 -2.46 10.32 15.99
C THR A 92 -3.28 9.64 14.89
N ASP A 93 -3.46 10.31 13.75
CA ASP A 93 -4.15 9.81 12.56
C ASP A 93 -3.17 9.42 11.42
N GLY A 94 -1.86 9.44 11.67
CA GLY A 94 -0.83 9.14 10.67
C GLY A 94 -0.76 10.12 9.50
N SER A 95 -1.53 11.21 9.51
CA SER A 95 -1.65 12.08 8.33
C SER A 95 -0.42 12.94 8.03
N ASP A 96 0.60 12.89 8.88
CA ASP A 96 1.93 13.45 8.60
C ASP A 96 2.94 12.40 8.13
N LEU A 97 2.55 11.16 7.85
CA LEU A 97 3.46 10.21 7.22
C LEU A 97 3.73 10.62 5.76
N LEU A 98 5.00 10.61 5.38
CA LEU A 98 5.44 11.02 4.05
C LEU A 98 6.55 10.09 3.57
N PHE A 99 6.42 9.58 2.35
CA PHE A 99 7.37 8.64 1.77
C PHE A 99 8.11 9.28 0.60
N VAL A 100 9.41 9.07 0.52
CA VAL A 100 10.24 9.54 -0.60
C VAL A 100 11.23 8.46 -0.99
N ALA A 101 11.57 8.39 -2.28
CA ALA A 101 12.78 7.69 -2.70
C ALA A 101 14.00 8.43 -2.13
N LYS A 102 15.02 7.70 -1.69
CA LYS A 102 16.23 8.31 -1.11
C LYS A 102 16.91 9.22 -2.13
N GLY A 103 17.08 10.50 -1.78
CA GLY A 103 17.60 11.52 -2.68
C GLY A 103 16.62 12.00 -3.76
N GLY A 104 15.36 11.56 -3.68
CA GLY A 104 14.27 12.05 -4.51
C GLY A 104 13.81 13.45 -4.09
N GLU A 105 13.26 14.19 -5.05
CA GLU A 105 12.72 15.54 -4.85
C GLU A 105 11.18 15.57 -4.82
N VAL A 106 10.54 14.40 -4.97
CA VAL A 106 9.08 14.25 -5.02
C VAL A 106 8.65 13.17 -4.05
N ALA A 107 7.60 13.45 -3.28
CA ALA A 107 6.97 12.47 -2.41
C ALA A 107 6.19 11.43 -3.21
N LEU A 108 6.27 10.17 -2.75
CA LEU A 108 5.55 9.04 -3.31
C LEU A 108 4.10 9.07 -2.85
N SER A 109 3.19 8.73 -3.77
CA SER A 109 1.78 8.53 -3.44
C SER A 109 1.63 7.35 -2.50
N HIS A 110 0.73 7.47 -1.53
CA HIS A 110 0.49 6.42 -0.57
C HIS A 110 -0.96 6.43 -0.08
N GLU A 111 -1.38 5.30 0.45
CA GLU A 111 -2.66 5.09 1.10
C GLU A 111 -2.39 4.58 2.51
N ILE A 112 -3.03 5.20 3.49
CA ILE A 112 -3.04 4.71 4.87
C ILE A 112 -4.36 3.97 5.02
N VAL A 113 -4.31 2.65 5.02
CA VAL A 113 -5.49 1.78 5.18
C VAL A 113 -5.87 1.76 6.65
N THR A 114 -4.90 1.45 7.51
CA THR A 114 -5.05 1.49 8.97
C THR A 114 -3.87 2.25 9.60
N TYR A 115 -4.17 3.08 10.59
CA TYR A 115 -3.18 3.66 11.50
C TYR A 115 -3.78 3.77 12.89
N ASP A 116 -3.41 2.84 13.77
CA ASP A 116 -3.80 2.85 15.18
C ASP A 116 -2.56 3.04 16.05
N ALA A 117 -2.32 4.27 16.52
CA ALA A 117 -1.21 4.56 17.43
C ALA A 117 -1.36 3.94 18.82
N GLY A 118 -2.58 3.55 19.22
CA GLY A 118 -2.86 2.89 20.49
C GLY A 118 -2.54 1.40 20.47
N MET A 119 -2.90 0.70 19.40
CA MET A 119 -2.49 -0.68 19.14
C MET A 119 -1.04 -0.76 18.63
N GLY A 120 -0.58 0.32 18.00
CA GLY A 120 0.76 0.46 17.44
C GLY A 120 0.93 -0.38 16.17
N GLU A 121 -0.07 -0.31 15.29
CA GLU A 121 -0.08 -1.00 14.00
C GLU A 121 -0.50 0.00 12.91
N ALA A 122 0.15 -0.09 11.75
CA ALA A 122 -0.24 0.65 10.57
C ALA A 122 -0.01 -0.16 9.29
N GLU A 123 -1.01 -0.12 8.43
CA GLU A 123 -1.00 -0.66 7.08
C GLU A 123 -0.98 0.49 6.09
N ILE A 124 0.08 0.54 5.28
CA ILE A 124 0.31 1.64 4.35
C ILE A 124 0.76 1.08 3.01
N TRP A 125 0.08 1.46 1.94
CA TRP A 125 0.49 1.14 0.57
C TRP A 125 1.24 2.32 -0.03
N VAL A 126 2.42 2.11 -0.60
CA VAL A 126 3.25 3.17 -1.19
C VAL A 126 3.54 2.86 -2.65
N ARG A 127 3.12 3.75 -3.57
CA ARG A 127 3.40 3.62 -5.01
C ARG A 127 4.83 4.00 -5.30
N THR A 128 5.67 3.01 -5.60
CA THR A 128 7.06 3.26 -6.02
C THR A 128 7.11 3.64 -7.49
N THR A 129 7.91 4.64 -7.86
CA THR A 129 8.11 4.99 -9.28
C THR A 129 8.78 3.85 -10.05
N THR A 130 9.77 3.21 -9.41
CA THR A 130 10.43 2.02 -9.92
C THR A 130 10.76 1.06 -8.79
N LEU A 131 10.63 -0.24 -9.05
CA LEU A 131 11.07 -1.30 -8.16
C LEU A 131 11.87 -2.33 -8.98
N SER A 132 13.06 -2.69 -8.52
CA SER A 132 13.95 -3.60 -9.26
C SER A 132 14.70 -4.54 -8.34
N SER A 133 15.22 -5.67 -8.83
CA SER A 133 16.08 -6.59 -8.06
C SER A 133 17.47 -6.02 -7.69
N GLN A 134 17.63 -4.69 -7.73
CA GLN A 134 18.79 -3.93 -7.29
C GLN A 134 18.45 -3.16 -5.99
N ASN A 135 19.33 -2.27 -5.55
CA ASN A 135 19.07 -1.46 -4.36
C ASN A 135 17.90 -0.51 -4.59
N ASN A 136 16.82 -0.67 -3.82
CA ASN A 136 15.74 0.30 -3.70
C ASN A 136 15.79 0.88 -2.28
N GLU A 137 16.04 2.18 -2.16
CA GLU A 137 16.17 2.89 -0.89
C GLU A 137 15.12 4.00 -0.80
N PHE A 138 14.44 4.07 0.33
CA PHE A 138 13.34 4.99 0.60
C PHE A 138 13.50 5.60 2.00
N GLU A 139 12.73 6.64 2.28
CA GLU A 139 12.72 7.32 3.56
C GLU A 139 11.26 7.62 3.96
N LEU A 140 10.90 7.23 5.19
CA LEU A 140 9.65 7.58 5.86
C LEU A 140 9.89 8.81 6.74
N TYR A 141 9.22 9.91 6.45
CA TYR A 141 9.24 11.16 7.21
C TYR A 141 8.00 11.26 8.11
N TYR A 142 8.19 11.75 9.33
CA TYR A 142 7.11 12.00 10.31
C TYR A 142 7.48 13.11 11.31
N GLY A 143 6.53 13.50 12.17
CA GLY A 143 6.69 14.54 13.17
C GLY A 143 6.38 15.96 12.68
N ASN A 144 5.53 16.11 11.67
CA ASN A 144 5.06 17.41 11.21
C ASN A 144 3.64 17.68 11.71
N ALA A 145 3.53 18.38 12.84
CA ALA A 145 2.22 18.70 13.45
C ALA A 145 1.31 19.57 12.57
N THR A 146 1.88 20.27 11.57
CA THR A 146 1.13 21.13 10.65
C THR A 146 0.84 20.46 9.31
N ALA A 147 1.39 19.27 9.06
CA ALA A 147 1.11 18.53 7.84
C ALA A 147 -0.37 18.19 7.75
N THR A 148 -0.91 18.39 6.56
CA THR A 148 -2.09 17.69 6.09
C THR A 148 -1.65 16.34 5.52
N ALA A 149 -2.61 15.45 5.24
CA ALA A 149 -2.33 14.25 4.46
C ALA A 149 -1.46 14.59 3.23
N GLY A 150 -0.41 13.79 3.01
CA GLY A 150 0.54 13.96 1.91
C GLY A 150 -0.12 13.85 0.53
N PRO A 151 0.65 13.99 -0.57
CA PRO A 151 0.09 13.95 -1.92
C PRO A 151 -0.55 12.59 -2.22
N GLY A 152 -1.88 12.57 -2.08
CA GLY A 152 -2.82 11.68 -2.75
C GLY A 152 -2.82 10.24 -2.24
N THR A 153 -3.99 9.87 -1.71
CA THR A 153 -4.57 8.54 -1.43
C THR A 153 -4.62 7.62 -2.67
N ASP A 154 -3.63 7.71 -3.56
CA ASP A 154 -3.58 7.05 -4.87
C ASP A 154 -2.32 6.18 -4.92
N ALA A 155 -2.20 5.26 -3.95
CA ALA A 155 -1.17 4.21 -3.97
C ALA A 155 -1.30 3.31 -5.20
N TRP A 156 -2.49 3.29 -5.80
CA TRP A 156 -2.85 2.49 -6.95
C TRP A 156 -2.71 3.30 -8.23
N SER A 157 -2.14 2.70 -9.27
CA SER A 157 -2.06 3.36 -10.58
C SER A 157 -3.43 3.34 -11.28
N PRO A 158 -3.68 4.21 -12.29
CA PRO A 158 -4.95 4.24 -13.04
C PRO A 158 -5.38 2.89 -13.65
N GLU A 159 -4.43 1.98 -13.87
CA GLU A 159 -4.67 0.63 -14.36
C GLU A 159 -5.38 -0.28 -13.34
N TYR A 160 -5.35 0.05 -12.04
CA TYR A 160 -6.15 -0.68 -11.06
C TYR A 160 -7.63 -0.30 -11.21
N ARG A 161 -8.44 -1.31 -11.48
CA ARG A 161 -9.89 -1.19 -11.68
C ARG A 161 -10.70 -1.56 -10.44
N ALA A 162 -10.10 -2.34 -9.54
CA ALA A 162 -10.61 -2.61 -8.21
C ALA A 162 -9.45 -2.99 -7.28
N VAL A 163 -9.46 -2.45 -6.07
CA VAL A 163 -8.58 -2.82 -4.97
C VAL A 163 -9.39 -2.85 -3.69
N TYR A 164 -9.56 -4.04 -3.13
CA TYR A 164 -10.38 -4.29 -1.96
C TYR A 164 -9.54 -4.88 -0.83
N HIS A 165 -9.40 -4.11 0.25
CA HIS A 165 -8.67 -4.50 1.46
C HIS A 165 -9.52 -5.28 2.47
N PHE A 166 -10.85 -5.28 2.37
CA PHE A 166 -11.77 -5.96 3.32
C PHE A 166 -11.73 -5.42 4.77
N GLU A 167 -11.29 -4.18 4.95
CA GLU A 167 -11.19 -3.53 6.26
C GLU A 167 -12.53 -3.02 6.83
N GLU A 168 -13.57 -2.91 6.01
CA GLU A 168 -14.88 -2.47 6.50
C GLU A 168 -15.58 -3.53 7.36
N ASP A 169 -16.57 -3.10 8.15
CA ASP A 169 -17.52 -4.02 8.79
C ASP A 169 -18.44 -4.64 7.73
N PRO A 170 -18.47 -5.97 7.53
CA PRO A 170 -19.34 -6.63 6.55
C PRO A 170 -20.83 -6.34 6.76
N ALA A 171 -21.28 -6.04 7.99
CA ALA A 171 -22.66 -5.63 8.25
C ALA A 171 -23.04 -4.28 7.60
N GLY A 172 -22.05 -3.49 7.17
CA GLY A 172 -22.24 -2.25 6.41
C GLY A 172 -22.80 -2.46 5.00
N GLY A 173 -22.70 -3.68 4.47
CA GLY A 173 -23.33 -4.08 3.20
C GLY A 173 -22.63 -3.61 1.93
N GLN A 174 -21.43 -3.03 2.05
CA GLN A 174 -20.61 -2.56 0.93
C GLN A 174 -19.13 -2.89 1.19
N LEU A 175 -18.42 -3.26 0.14
CA LEU A 175 -16.96 -3.38 0.09
C LEU A 175 -16.41 -2.18 -0.68
N THR A 176 -15.57 -1.37 -0.03
CA THR A 176 -15.05 -0.12 -0.63
C THR A 176 -13.91 -0.43 -1.58
N ASP A 177 -13.77 0.41 -2.61
CA ASP A 177 -12.66 0.36 -3.57
C ASP A 177 -11.65 1.42 -3.16
N SER A 178 -10.41 1.00 -2.94
CA SER A 178 -9.26 1.88 -2.72
C SER A 178 -8.63 2.34 -4.03
N GLY A 179 -8.97 1.70 -5.15
CA GLY A 179 -8.51 2.07 -6.47
C GLY A 179 -9.11 3.39 -6.99
N PRO A 180 -8.51 3.95 -8.05
CA PRO A 180 -8.91 5.24 -8.63
C PRO A 180 -10.31 5.23 -9.28
N GLN A 181 -10.94 4.06 -9.43
CA GLN A 181 -12.27 3.95 -10.02
C GLN A 181 -13.40 4.19 -9.01
N ALA A 182 -13.13 4.09 -7.71
CA ALA A 182 -14.15 4.06 -6.67
C ALA A 182 -15.26 3.03 -6.98
N ALA A 183 -14.87 1.89 -7.54
CA ALA A 183 -15.73 0.81 -7.99
C ALA A 183 -16.23 -0.03 -6.81
N HIS A 184 -16.94 0.56 -5.85
CA HIS A 184 -17.47 -0.15 -4.68
C HIS A 184 -18.36 -1.34 -5.09
N ALA A 185 -18.33 -2.41 -4.30
CA ALA A 185 -19.13 -3.61 -4.53
C ALA A 185 -20.19 -3.80 -3.43
N ASP A 186 -21.35 -4.33 -3.84
CA ASP A 186 -22.46 -4.55 -2.92
C ASP A 186 -22.47 -5.99 -2.41
N LEU A 187 -22.75 -6.16 -1.11
CA LEU A 187 -22.91 -7.46 -0.49
C LEU A 187 -24.32 -7.98 -0.74
N GLN A 188 -24.41 -9.25 -1.14
CA GLN A 188 -25.69 -9.86 -1.50
C GLN A 188 -25.87 -11.18 -0.72
N PRO A 189 -27.05 -11.42 -0.13
CA PRO A 189 -27.95 -10.41 0.41
C PRO A 189 -27.32 -9.72 1.63
N ALA A 190 -27.20 -8.39 1.63
CA ALA A 190 -26.58 -7.61 2.73
C ALA A 190 -27.11 -7.97 4.13
N ALA A 191 -28.39 -8.30 4.26
CA ALA A 191 -29.02 -8.67 5.54
C ALA A 191 -28.51 -9.98 6.17
N MET A 192 -27.73 -10.78 5.45
CA MET A 192 -27.14 -12.03 5.96
C MET A 192 -25.70 -11.86 6.44
N TRP A 193 -25.09 -10.69 6.23
CA TRP A 193 -23.77 -10.36 6.74
C TRP A 193 -23.87 -9.71 8.11
N THR A 194 -22.90 -9.99 8.96
CA THR A 194 -22.78 -9.51 10.33
C THR A 194 -21.37 -9.02 10.60
N SER A 195 -21.19 -8.19 11.63
CA SER A 195 -19.86 -7.74 12.06
C SER A 195 -18.95 -8.86 12.57
N GLY A 196 -19.48 -10.08 12.73
CA GLY A 196 -18.70 -11.26 13.08
C GLY A 196 -18.17 -12.04 11.88
N ASP A 197 -18.55 -11.65 10.65
CA ASP A 197 -18.11 -12.31 9.41
C ASP A 197 -16.75 -11.75 8.93
N VAL A 198 -15.84 -11.59 9.88
CA VAL A 198 -14.46 -11.13 9.70
C VAL A 198 -13.50 -12.22 10.16
N ASN A 199 -12.27 -12.19 9.66
CA ASN A 199 -11.17 -13.03 10.11
C ASN A 199 -9.84 -12.26 9.97
N ASP A 200 -8.78 -12.73 10.63
CA ASP A 200 -7.45 -12.17 10.39
C ASP A 200 -7.04 -12.52 8.94
N GLY A 201 -6.78 -11.51 8.12
CA GLY A 201 -6.37 -11.63 6.73
C GLY A 201 -4.89 -11.99 6.59
N VAL A 202 -4.38 -11.96 5.36
CA VAL A 202 -2.93 -11.95 5.10
C VAL A 202 -2.36 -10.57 5.35
N VAL A 203 -3.11 -9.54 4.99
CA VAL A 203 -2.86 -8.14 5.30
C VAL A 203 -4.06 -7.63 6.09
N GLY A 204 -3.85 -7.23 7.33
CA GLY A 204 -4.94 -6.67 8.15
C GLY A 204 -6.13 -7.62 8.35
N GLN A 205 -7.34 -7.09 8.16
CA GLN A 205 -8.61 -7.79 8.32
C GLN A 205 -9.10 -8.38 6.99
N GLY A 206 -9.39 -9.68 6.99
CA GLY A 206 -10.14 -10.34 5.92
C GLY A 206 -11.62 -10.56 6.28
N TRP A 207 -12.40 -11.03 5.30
CA TRP A 207 -13.81 -11.40 5.50
C TRP A 207 -14.07 -12.90 5.40
N GLN A 208 -14.97 -13.38 6.26
CA GLN A 208 -15.37 -14.79 6.33
C GLN A 208 -16.65 -15.05 5.52
N PHE A 209 -16.53 -15.85 4.47
CA PHE A 209 -17.64 -16.31 3.65
C PHE A 209 -18.17 -17.66 4.18
N ASN A 210 -19.49 -17.81 4.18
CA ASN A 210 -20.17 -18.92 4.88
C ASN A 210 -20.53 -20.13 3.98
N GLY A 211 -20.15 -20.11 2.70
CA GLY A 211 -20.40 -21.20 1.76
C GLY A 211 -21.84 -21.39 1.32
N THR A 212 -22.77 -20.49 1.68
CA THR A 212 -24.21 -20.69 1.40
C THR A 212 -24.95 -19.43 0.97
N THR A 213 -24.65 -18.26 1.53
CA THR A 213 -25.37 -17.00 1.23
C THR A 213 -24.45 -15.84 0.96
N HIS A 214 -23.24 -15.83 1.53
CA HIS A 214 -22.29 -14.73 1.38
C HIS A 214 -21.75 -14.69 -0.04
N HIS A 215 -22.05 -13.60 -0.74
CA HIS A 215 -21.45 -13.29 -2.03
C HIS A 215 -21.38 -11.79 -2.25
N ILE A 216 -20.43 -11.37 -3.07
CA ILE A 216 -20.26 -9.99 -3.49
C ILE A 216 -20.53 -9.92 -4.98
N ALA A 217 -21.32 -8.92 -5.38
CA ALA A 217 -21.62 -8.68 -6.79
C ALA A 217 -21.64 -7.18 -7.07
N THR A 218 -21.17 -6.78 -8.25
CA THR A 218 -21.08 -5.37 -8.62
C THR A 218 -21.27 -5.18 -10.12
N LYS A 219 -21.68 -3.97 -10.51
CA LYS A 219 -21.64 -3.52 -11.91
C LYS A 219 -20.55 -2.48 -12.16
N ASN A 220 -19.86 -2.07 -11.09
CA ASN A 220 -18.99 -0.91 -11.10
C ASN A 220 -17.55 -1.24 -11.49
N ILE A 221 -17.20 -2.53 -11.51
CA ILE A 221 -15.93 -3.00 -12.03
C ILE A 221 -16.09 -3.31 -13.52
N GLY A 222 -15.11 -2.88 -14.32
CA GLY A 222 -14.99 -3.26 -15.72
C GLY A 222 -13.69 -2.73 -16.33
N THR A 223 -13.29 -3.32 -17.44
CA THR A 223 -12.22 -2.80 -18.30
C THR A 223 -12.58 -3.08 -19.75
N GLN A 224 -12.21 -2.17 -20.65
CA GLN A 224 -12.22 -2.40 -22.09
C GLN A 224 -10.91 -3.01 -22.59
N ASP A 225 -9.88 -3.06 -21.73
CA ASP A 225 -8.64 -3.75 -22.02
C ASP A 225 -8.93 -5.25 -22.12
N GLU A 226 -8.30 -5.85 -23.10
CA GLU A 226 -8.37 -7.28 -23.32
C GLU A 226 -7.22 -7.99 -22.60
N SER A 227 -6.25 -7.28 -22.00
CA SER A 227 -5.24 -7.84 -21.10
C SER A 227 -5.42 -7.32 -19.68
N TYR A 228 -5.45 -8.21 -18.69
CA TYR A 228 -5.66 -7.87 -17.28
C TYR A 228 -5.21 -8.99 -16.34
N THR A 229 -5.00 -8.64 -15.07
CA THR A 229 -4.71 -9.55 -13.98
C THR A 229 -5.77 -9.44 -12.91
N ILE A 230 -6.24 -10.58 -12.42
CA ILE A 230 -7.17 -10.70 -11.30
C ILE A 230 -6.49 -11.51 -10.20
N SER A 231 -6.51 -11.03 -8.96
CA SER A 231 -5.90 -11.75 -7.84
C SER A 231 -6.58 -11.51 -6.49
N ALA A 232 -6.38 -12.43 -5.54
CA ALA A 232 -6.83 -12.31 -4.15
C ALA A 232 -6.18 -13.42 -3.30
N TRP A 233 -6.17 -13.20 -1.99
CA TRP A 233 -5.87 -14.23 -1.01
C TRP A 233 -7.16 -14.93 -0.56
N LEU A 234 -7.16 -16.26 -0.58
CA LEU A 234 -8.29 -17.07 -0.13
C LEU A 234 -7.86 -18.18 0.82
N ALA A 235 -8.60 -18.36 1.90
CA ALA A 235 -8.45 -19.47 2.84
C ALA A 235 -9.68 -20.38 2.79
N LEU A 236 -9.67 -21.39 1.91
CA LEU A 236 -10.84 -22.24 1.65
C LEU A 236 -11.05 -23.27 2.78
N THR A 237 -12.27 -23.35 3.31
CA THR A 237 -12.62 -24.31 4.39
C THR A 237 -13.48 -25.48 3.90
N SER A 238 -14.01 -25.39 2.68
CA SER A 238 -14.71 -26.50 2.02
C SER A 238 -14.59 -26.42 0.51
N ARG A 239 -14.73 -27.56 -0.16
CA ARG A 239 -14.73 -27.66 -1.63
C ARG A 239 -16.14 -27.59 -2.20
N SER A 240 -16.94 -26.63 -1.77
CA SER A 240 -18.31 -26.40 -2.28
C SER A 240 -18.42 -25.22 -3.24
N THR A 241 -17.28 -24.65 -3.65
CA THR A 241 -17.17 -23.28 -4.13
C THR A 241 -16.51 -23.26 -5.51
N ASP A 242 -17.04 -22.47 -6.43
CA ASP A 242 -16.81 -22.66 -7.87
C ASP A 242 -16.50 -21.37 -8.65
N PHE A 243 -16.15 -20.31 -7.94
CA PHE A 243 -16.00 -19.00 -8.55
C PHE A 243 -15.07 -18.15 -7.68
N PHE A 244 -14.29 -17.36 -8.36
CA PHE A 244 -13.43 -16.33 -7.87
C PHE A 244 -13.89 -15.01 -8.49
N LEU A 245 -14.06 -15.04 -9.82
CA LEU A 245 -14.71 -14.00 -10.59
C LEU A 245 -15.59 -14.62 -11.68
N HIS A 246 -16.76 -14.02 -11.91
CA HIS A 246 -17.68 -14.38 -12.99
C HIS A 246 -18.16 -13.10 -13.66
N ALA A 247 -17.98 -12.97 -14.98
CA ALA A 247 -18.27 -11.76 -15.74
C ALA A 247 -19.02 -12.00 -17.07
N ASP A 248 -19.76 -10.97 -17.52
CA ASP A 248 -20.49 -10.88 -18.79
C ASP A 248 -20.09 -9.60 -19.58
N PRO A 249 -20.16 -9.56 -20.94
CA PRO A 249 -20.70 -10.59 -21.82
C PRO A 249 -19.65 -11.65 -22.16
N GLY A 250 -19.96 -12.92 -21.89
CA GLY A 250 -19.08 -14.01 -22.30
C GLY A 250 -19.10 -15.27 -21.45
N PHE A 251 -19.92 -15.32 -20.37
CA PHE A 251 -20.02 -16.44 -19.43
C PHE A 251 -18.69 -17.20 -19.27
N TRP A 252 -17.68 -16.47 -18.84
CA TRP A 252 -16.44 -17.09 -18.40
C TRP A 252 -16.28 -16.87 -16.91
N LYS A 253 -15.74 -17.90 -16.28
CA LYS A 253 -15.49 -17.92 -14.85
C LYS A 253 -14.04 -18.25 -14.63
N ILE A 254 -13.54 -17.67 -13.55
CA ILE A 254 -12.30 -18.05 -12.94
C ILE A 254 -12.65 -18.66 -11.59
N SER A 255 -12.09 -19.82 -11.26
CA SER A 255 -12.38 -20.50 -10.01
C SER A 255 -11.16 -21.16 -9.42
N SER A 256 -11.15 -21.32 -8.10
CA SER A 256 -10.11 -22.03 -7.38
C SER A 256 -10.40 -23.52 -7.19
N GLN A 257 -11.62 -24.04 -7.51
CA GLN A 257 -11.97 -25.48 -7.34
C GLN A 257 -13.42 -25.91 -7.64
N SER A 258 -13.71 -27.22 -7.40
CA SER A 258 -14.87 -27.92 -7.92
C SER A 258 -15.61 -28.98 -7.08
N SER A 259 -14.98 -29.60 -6.06
CA SER A 259 -15.48 -30.62 -5.09
C SER A 259 -14.52 -31.79 -4.86
N ASP A 260 -14.70 -32.50 -3.73
CA ASP A 260 -13.99 -33.74 -3.38
C ASP A 260 -14.18 -34.90 -4.39
N VAL A 261 -15.06 -34.76 -5.40
CA VAL A 261 -15.54 -35.89 -6.21
C VAL A 261 -15.37 -35.70 -7.72
N SER A 262 -15.16 -34.47 -8.23
CA SER A 262 -14.91 -34.25 -9.67
C SER A 262 -14.19 -32.92 -9.92
N PRO A 263 -13.09 -32.89 -10.70
CA PRO A 263 -12.43 -31.64 -11.11
C PRO A 263 -13.37 -30.82 -12.02
N ARG A 264 -13.48 -29.51 -11.78
CA ARG A 264 -14.12 -28.52 -12.68
C ARG A 264 -13.03 -27.59 -13.23
N PRO A 265 -13.31 -26.91 -14.36
CA PRO A 265 -12.41 -25.95 -14.96
C PRO A 265 -12.17 -24.73 -14.07
N ASP A 266 -10.90 -24.35 -13.92
CA ASP A 266 -10.47 -23.12 -13.27
C ASP A 266 -10.65 -21.92 -14.21
N TYR A 267 -10.62 -22.15 -15.52
CA TYR A 267 -10.97 -21.18 -16.55
C TYR A 267 -11.87 -21.84 -17.60
N SER A 268 -12.93 -21.15 -18.03
CA SER A 268 -13.78 -21.62 -19.13
C SER A 268 -14.25 -20.49 -20.02
N GLN A 269 -14.00 -20.57 -21.33
CA GLN A 269 -14.40 -19.58 -22.32
C GLN A 269 -14.76 -20.26 -23.65
N GLY A 270 -15.85 -19.84 -24.30
CA GLY A 270 -16.14 -20.24 -25.70
C GLY A 270 -16.29 -21.75 -25.93
N GLY A 271 -16.59 -22.54 -24.89
CA GLY A 271 -16.66 -24.00 -24.93
C GLY A 271 -15.34 -24.73 -24.66
N GLY A 272 -14.24 -24.00 -24.44
CA GLY A 272 -12.97 -24.52 -23.93
C GLY A 272 -12.84 -24.37 -22.41
N THR A 273 -11.98 -25.19 -21.82
CA THR A 273 -11.78 -25.27 -20.36
C THR A 273 -10.32 -25.56 -20.04
N VAL A 274 -9.78 -24.89 -19.03
CA VAL A 274 -8.43 -25.14 -18.51
C VAL A 274 -8.49 -25.43 -17.01
N ILE A 275 -7.64 -26.34 -16.57
CA ILE A 275 -7.44 -26.72 -15.18
C ILE A 275 -5.95 -26.56 -14.87
N TRP A 276 -5.61 -26.00 -13.73
CA TRP A 276 -4.25 -25.89 -13.21
C TRP A 276 -4.12 -26.58 -11.85
N PRO A 277 -2.91 -27.04 -11.46
CA PRO A 277 -2.64 -27.41 -10.09
C PRO A 277 -2.54 -26.16 -9.18
N PRO A 278 -2.75 -26.29 -7.87
CA PRO A 278 -3.27 -27.49 -7.21
C PRO A 278 -4.77 -27.69 -7.49
N ASN A 279 -5.14 -28.89 -7.94
CA ASN A 279 -6.54 -29.26 -8.13
C ASN A 279 -6.75 -30.73 -7.67
N PRO A 280 -7.46 -30.96 -6.55
CA PRO A 280 -8.09 -29.94 -5.70
C PRO A 280 -7.03 -29.15 -4.88
N VAL A 281 -7.28 -27.86 -4.61
CA VAL A 281 -6.55 -27.11 -3.56
C VAL A 281 -6.88 -27.73 -2.20
N ASP A 282 -5.91 -27.69 -1.29
CA ASP A 282 -6.11 -28.14 0.06
C ASP A 282 -7.01 -27.18 0.84
N VAL A 283 -7.96 -27.75 1.58
CA VAL A 283 -8.86 -26.99 2.45
C VAL A 283 -8.27 -26.92 3.85
N ASN A 284 -8.44 -25.77 4.49
CA ASN A 284 -7.89 -25.45 5.81
C ASN A 284 -6.36 -25.39 5.85
N ASP A 285 -5.70 -25.16 4.70
CA ASP A 285 -4.24 -24.95 4.63
C ASP A 285 -3.83 -23.46 4.83
N GLY A 286 -4.79 -22.63 5.24
CA GLY A 286 -4.60 -21.20 5.41
C GLY A 286 -4.87 -20.43 4.12
N PHE A 287 -4.41 -19.17 4.09
CA PHE A 287 -4.55 -18.30 2.94
C PHE A 287 -3.52 -18.65 1.86
N HIS A 288 -4.01 -18.74 0.63
CA HIS A 288 -3.19 -18.86 -0.57
C HIS A 288 -3.53 -17.77 -1.57
N HIS A 289 -2.54 -17.31 -2.31
CA HIS A 289 -2.73 -16.29 -3.32
C HIS A 289 -3.08 -16.92 -4.66
N PHE A 290 -4.22 -16.53 -5.21
CA PHE A 290 -4.66 -16.94 -6.53
C PHE A 290 -4.55 -15.77 -7.48
N ALA A 291 -3.91 -15.96 -8.63
CA ALA A 291 -3.87 -14.94 -9.66
C ALA A 291 -4.02 -15.51 -11.07
N TRP A 292 -4.81 -14.83 -11.89
CA TRP A 292 -4.95 -15.13 -13.31
C TRP A 292 -4.56 -13.92 -14.12
N MET A 293 -3.61 -14.12 -15.01
CA MET A 293 -3.13 -13.11 -15.94
C MET A 293 -3.60 -13.48 -17.34
N LEU A 294 -4.48 -12.66 -17.90
CA LEU A 294 -5.02 -12.83 -19.23
C LEU A 294 -4.35 -11.81 -20.15
N ASP A 295 -3.79 -12.28 -21.26
CA ASP A 295 -3.08 -11.43 -22.21
C ASP A 295 -3.52 -11.75 -23.64
N ALA A 296 -4.38 -10.89 -24.19
CA ALA A 296 -4.91 -11.05 -25.55
C ALA A 296 -3.86 -10.80 -26.63
N VAL A 297 -2.80 -10.04 -26.32
CA VAL A 297 -1.70 -9.77 -27.25
C VAL A 297 -0.82 -11.00 -27.41
N ALA A 298 -0.54 -11.68 -26.29
CA ALA A 298 0.24 -12.91 -26.28
C ALA A 298 -0.59 -14.17 -26.61
N ASP A 299 -1.92 -14.06 -26.59
CA ASP A 299 -2.85 -15.20 -26.61
C ASP A 299 -2.47 -16.17 -25.49
N THR A 300 -2.53 -15.71 -24.23
CA THR A 300 -2.16 -16.49 -23.04
C THR A 300 -3.10 -16.25 -21.86
N VAL A 301 -3.34 -17.32 -21.08
CA VAL A 301 -3.83 -17.25 -19.70
C VAL A 301 -2.81 -17.93 -18.81
N ILE A 302 -2.27 -17.22 -17.83
CA ILE A 302 -1.33 -17.74 -16.85
C ILE A 302 -2.02 -17.76 -15.49
N PHE A 303 -2.01 -18.92 -14.83
CA PHE A 303 -2.43 -19.04 -13.45
C PHE A 303 -1.19 -19.10 -12.54
N LEU A 304 -1.23 -18.35 -11.44
CA LEU A 304 -0.25 -18.42 -10.37
C LEU A 304 -0.95 -18.83 -9.07
N TYR A 305 -0.31 -19.75 -8.35
CA TYR A 305 -0.67 -20.16 -7.00
C TYR A 305 0.49 -19.81 -6.07
N ASP A 306 0.24 -19.01 -5.04
CA ASP A 306 1.25 -18.45 -4.13
C ASP A 306 2.41 -17.78 -4.87
N GLY A 307 2.07 -17.03 -5.92
CA GLY A 307 3.05 -16.32 -6.74
C GLY A 307 3.88 -17.23 -7.65
N VAL A 308 3.59 -18.54 -7.72
CA VAL A 308 4.29 -19.49 -8.57
C VAL A 308 3.43 -19.81 -9.81
N PRO A 309 3.92 -19.56 -11.04
CA PRO A 309 3.23 -19.96 -12.26
C PRO A 309 3.01 -21.47 -12.33
N GLN A 310 1.80 -21.86 -12.71
CA GLN A 310 1.39 -23.26 -12.79
C GLN A 310 1.26 -23.72 -14.24
N GLU A 311 1.66 -24.96 -14.50
CA GLU A 311 1.46 -25.62 -15.79
C GLU A 311 0.05 -26.24 -15.87
N PRO A 312 -0.71 -26.02 -16.94
CA PRO A 312 -2.07 -26.55 -17.05
C PRO A 312 -2.10 -28.08 -17.11
N LEU A 313 -3.06 -28.70 -16.40
CA LEU A 313 -3.31 -30.14 -16.38
C LEU A 313 -4.09 -30.65 -17.61
N SER A 314 -4.79 -29.75 -18.30
CA SER A 314 -5.64 -30.09 -19.46
C SER A 314 -5.24 -29.28 -20.70
N THR A 315 -5.24 -29.91 -21.87
CA THR A 315 -5.12 -29.22 -23.17
C THR A 315 -6.49 -29.10 -23.84
N PHE A 316 -6.72 -27.97 -24.53
CA PHE A 316 -7.95 -27.70 -25.26
C PHE A 316 -8.30 -28.84 -26.26
N PRO A 317 -9.59 -29.10 -26.52
CA PRO A 317 -10.00 -29.93 -27.65
C PRO A 317 -9.40 -29.40 -28.97
N ALA A 318 -8.93 -30.31 -29.83
CA ALA A 318 -8.37 -29.93 -31.13
C ALA A 318 -9.38 -29.10 -31.97
N GLY A 319 -8.98 -27.87 -32.35
CA GLY A 319 -9.78 -26.99 -33.21
C GLY A 319 -10.35 -25.72 -32.55
N LEU A 320 -10.08 -25.48 -31.27
CA LEU A 320 -10.36 -24.20 -30.58
C LEU A 320 -9.05 -23.43 -30.33
N SER A 321 -9.11 -22.08 -30.32
CA SER A 321 -7.94 -21.25 -30.00
C SER A 321 -7.49 -21.55 -28.56
N PRO A 322 -6.23 -21.94 -28.33
CA PRO A 322 -5.86 -22.65 -27.10
C PRO A 322 -5.61 -21.77 -25.87
N PHE A 323 -5.78 -20.45 -25.92
CA PHE A 323 -5.35 -19.65 -24.78
C PHE A 323 -6.28 -18.50 -24.41
N TYR A 324 -6.38 -17.40 -25.14
CA TYR A 324 -7.32 -16.30 -24.88
C TYR A 324 -7.11 -15.18 -25.92
N ASP A 325 -8.08 -14.97 -26.81
CA ASP A 325 -7.97 -14.04 -27.95
C ASP A 325 -8.61 -12.67 -27.73
N GLY A 326 -9.07 -12.39 -26.50
CA GLY A 326 -9.53 -11.07 -26.05
C GLY A 326 -11.00 -10.99 -25.66
N LEU A 327 -11.27 -10.92 -24.36
CA LEU A 327 -12.58 -10.55 -23.81
C LEU A 327 -12.42 -9.56 -22.67
N ALA A 328 -12.87 -8.33 -22.92
CA ALA A 328 -13.04 -7.31 -21.91
C ALA A 328 -14.00 -7.76 -20.78
N ILE A 329 -13.77 -7.27 -19.56
CA ILE A 329 -14.65 -7.50 -18.40
C ILE A 329 -15.67 -6.36 -18.33
N ASN A 330 -16.97 -6.67 -18.43
CA ASN A 330 -18.05 -5.69 -18.28
C ASN A 330 -17.78 -4.33 -18.98
N PRO A 331 -17.41 -4.34 -20.29
CA PRO A 331 -16.87 -3.16 -20.98
C PRO A 331 -17.85 -1.98 -21.08
N ASP A 332 -19.16 -2.26 -20.95
CA ASP A 332 -20.22 -1.28 -21.02
C ASP A 332 -20.83 -0.92 -19.65
N GLY A 333 -20.34 -1.51 -18.56
CA GLY A 333 -20.83 -1.28 -17.20
C GLY A 333 -22.27 -1.72 -16.97
N THR A 334 -22.86 -2.51 -17.87
CA THR A 334 -24.27 -2.92 -17.77
C THR A 334 -24.45 -4.28 -17.10
N ASN A 335 -23.41 -5.11 -17.13
CA ASN A 335 -23.43 -6.47 -16.61
C ASN A 335 -23.06 -6.49 -15.13
N THR A 336 -23.43 -7.59 -14.48
CA THR A 336 -23.08 -7.84 -13.08
C THR A 336 -21.91 -8.81 -13.05
N ILE A 337 -20.92 -8.50 -12.23
CA ILE A 337 -19.77 -9.33 -11.96
C ILE A 337 -19.93 -9.90 -10.55
N GLY A 338 -19.70 -11.20 -10.41
CA GLY A 338 -19.56 -11.84 -9.10
C GLY A 338 -18.11 -11.81 -8.68
N ILE A 339 -17.85 -11.40 -7.43
CA ILE A 339 -16.52 -11.29 -6.83
C ILE A 339 -16.54 -12.13 -5.58
N LEU A 340 -15.79 -13.23 -5.55
CA LEU A 340 -15.90 -14.18 -4.46
C LEU A 340 -17.40 -14.51 -4.15
N GLY A 341 -18.22 -14.42 -5.20
CA GLY A 341 -19.62 -14.77 -5.27
C GLY A 341 -20.09 -15.25 -6.65
N PRO A 342 -21.20 -16.01 -6.73
CA PRO A 342 -21.94 -16.13 -7.98
C PRO A 342 -22.54 -14.75 -8.35
N ILE A 343 -22.86 -14.54 -9.64
CA ILE A 343 -23.51 -13.29 -10.10
C ILE A 343 -24.96 -13.18 -9.57
N PHE A 344 -25.62 -14.29 -9.24
CA PHE A 344 -27.05 -14.34 -8.91
C PHE A 344 -27.34 -15.10 -7.61
N ALA A 345 -28.23 -14.56 -6.77
CA ALA A 345 -28.65 -15.16 -5.50
C ALA A 345 -29.42 -16.50 -5.62
N GLN A 346 -29.72 -16.99 -6.82
CA GLN A 346 -30.54 -18.19 -7.04
C GLN A 346 -29.74 -19.46 -7.36
N VAL A 347 -28.41 -19.37 -7.48
CA VAL A 347 -27.59 -20.58 -7.61
C VAL A 347 -27.39 -21.14 -6.21
N THR A 348 -27.88 -22.36 -5.94
CA THR A 348 -27.65 -23.06 -4.66
C THR A 348 -26.29 -23.77 -4.60
N ALA A 349 -25.44 -23.47 -5.57
CA ALA A 349 -24.09 -23.97 -5.74
C ALA A 349 -23.20 -22.76 -5.94
N ASP A 350 -21.90 -22.94 -5.78
CA ASP A 350 -20.96 -21.90 -6.13
C ASP A 350 -21.13 -20.71 -5.15
N TYR A 351 -20.92 -20.92 -3.84
CA TYR A 351 -20.62 -19.87 -2.83
C TYR A 351 -19.27 -20.11 -2.17
N THR A 352 -18.50 -19.06 -1.85
CA THR A 352 -17.17 -19.14 -1.24
C THR A 352 -17.37 -19.54 0.21
N HIS A 353 -16.50 -20.40 0.72
CA HIS A 353 -16.54 -20.85 2.10
C HIS A 353 -15.13 -20.79 2.64
N GLY A 354 -14.87 -19.84 3.54
CA GLY A 354 -13.50 -19.51 3.91
C GLY A 354 -13.27 -18.02 4.08
N GLY A 355 -12.01 -17.67 4.36
CA GLY A 355 -11.55 -16.30 4.41
C GLY A 355 -11.22 -15.77 3.03
N ALA A 356 -11.37 -14.46 2.84
CA ALA A 356 -10.88 -13.74 1.69
C ALA A 356 -10.26 -12.41 2.09
N ASP A 357 -9.27 -12.00 1.31
CA ASP A 357 -8.51 -10.79 1.55
C ASP A 357 -7.87 -10.28 0.23
N GLU A 358 -7.60 -8.97 0.16
CA GLU A 358 -6.77 -8.34 -0.88
C GLU A 358 -7.18 -8.66 -2.33
N PHE A 359 -8.47 -8.47 -2.68
CA PHE A 359 -8.95 -8.69 -4.05
C PHE A 359 -8.54 -7.53 -4.96
N ARG A 360 -7.99 -7.86 -6.14
CA ARG A 360 -7.50 -6.89 -7.12
C ARG A 360 -7.94 -7.24 -8.53
N LEU A 361 -8.28 -6.21 -9.30
CA LEU A 361 -8.35 -6.26 -10.75
C LEU A 361 -7.48 -5.13 -11.32
N ARG A 362 -6.50 -5.49 -12.13
CA ARG A 362 -5.60 -4.54 -12.82
C ARG A 362 -5.65 -4.77 -14.32
N GLU A 363 -5.86 -3.74 -15.11
CA GLU A 363 -5.77 -3.82 -16.57
C GLU A 363 -4.34 -3.63 -17.08
N GLY A 364 -4.13 -3.94 -18.35
CA GLY A 364 -2.84 -3.88 -18.99
C GLY A 364 -1.94 -5.05 -18.62
N ARG A 365 -0.84 -5.15 -19.34
CA ARG A 365 0.08 -6.28 -19.26
C ARG A 365 1.10 -6.10 -18.13
N ILE A 366 1.20 -7.11 -17.28
CA ILE A 366 2.33 -7.31 -16.35
C ILE A 366 2.98 -8.67 -16.61
N VAL A 367 4.10 -8.93 -15.94
CA VAL A 367 4.82 -10.20 -15.99
C VAL A 367 4.52 -11.02 -14.72
N PRO A 368 4.57 -12.37 -14.76
CA PRO A 368 4.30 -13.21 -13.58
C PRO A 368 5.12 -12.82 -12.34
N GLU A 369 6.34 -12.34 -12.55
CA GLU A 369 7.25 -11.89 -11.50
C GLU A 369 6.73 -10.66 -10.74
N TRP A 370 5.86 -9.84 -11.34
CA TRP A 370 5.15 -8.78 -10.64
C TRP A 370 4.31 -9.39 -9.51
N VAL A 371 3.48 -10.38 -9.86
CA VAL A 371 2.58 -11.06 -8.91
C VAL A 371 3.38 -11.84 -7.87
N THR A 372 4.46 -12.51 -8.24
CA THR A 372 5.36 -13.16 -7.27
C THR A 372 5.91 -12.15 -6.25
N THR A 373 6.28 -10.95 -6.71
CA THR A 373 6.81 -9.89 -5.83
C THR A 373 5.73 -9.33 -4.92
N GLU A 374 4.48 -9.20 -5.39
CA GLU A 374 3.33 -8.81 -4.55
C GLU A 374 3.10 -9.82 -3.42
N VAL A 375 3.11 -11.11 -3.75
CA VAL A 375 2.95 -12.21 -2.78
C VAL A 375 4.07 -12.19 -1.73
N ASN A 376 5.33 -12.03 -2.15
CA ASN A 376 6.45 -11.93 -1.23
C ASN A 376 6.30 -10.75 -0.26
N ASN A 377 5.83 -9.60 -0.76
CA ASN A 377 5.61 -8.42 0.09
C ASN A 377 4.46 -8.60 1.07
N GLN A 378 3.33 -9.17 0.63
CA GLN A 378 2.12 -9.30 1.43
C GLN A 378 2.23 -10.41 2.48
N SER A 379 2.86 -11.53 2.13
CA SER A 379 2.98 -12.69 3.02
C SER A 379 3.96 -12.49 4.18
N ASP A 380 4.98 -11.66 4.00
CA ASP A 380 5.97 -11.34 5.04
C ASP A 380 6.59 -9.93 4.82
N PRO A 381 5.83 -8.85 5.12
CA PRO A 381 6.31 -7.49 4.90
C PRO A 381 7.58 -7.16 5.73
N GLN A 382 7.81 -7.87 6.84
CA GLN A 382 8.97 -7.67 7.71
C GLN A 382 10.27 -8.20 7.11
N THR A 383 10.24 -9.23 6.27
CA THR A 383 11.44 -9.68 5.53
C THR A 383 11.56 -9.04 4.15
N PHE A 384 10.47 -8.47 3.64
CA PHE A 384 10.47 -7.66 2.43
C PHE A 384 11.14 -6.30 2.63
N LEU A 385 10.88 -5.63 3.76
CA LEU A 385 11.44 -4.31 4.08
C LEU A 385 12.44 -4.37 5.24
N THR A 386 13.50 -3.59 5.16
CA THR A 386 14.43 -3.39 6.28
C THR A 386 14.51 -1.92 6.63
N PHE A 387 14.10 -1.58 7.86
CA PHE A 387 14.18 -0.22 8.39
C PHE A 387 15.51 0.03 9.10
N GLY A 388 16.04 1.23 8.89
CA GLY A 388 17.17 1.77 9.64
C GLY A 388 16.71 2.55 10.88
N PRO A 389 17.66 3.06 11.69
CA PRO A 389 17.32 3.88 12.86
C PRO A 389 16.69 5.22 12.46
N GLU A 390 15.85 5.77 13.35
CA GLU A 390 15.39 7.15 13.26
C GLU A 390 16.58 8.13 13.16
N GLN A 391 16.41 9.14 12.32
CA GLN A 391 17.36 10.23 12.14
C GLN A 391 16.67 11.57 12.38
N VAL A 392 17.47 12.58 12.68
CA VAL A 392 17.05 14.00 12.80
C VAL A 392 17.88 14.86 11.85
N PRO A 393 17.39 16.02 11.38
CA PRO A 393 18.13 16.87 10.47
C PRO A 393 19.43 17.34 11.11
N VAL A 394 20.56 17.14 10.44
CA VAL A 394 21.87 17.57 10.95
C VAL A 394 22.08 19.06 10.67
N PRO A 395 22.40 19.87 11.70
CA PRO A 395 22.97 21.20 11.54
C PRO A 395 24.21 21.21 10.64
N VAL A 396 24.24 21.97 9.54
CA VAL A 396 25.52 22.27 8.87
C VAL A 396 26.20 23.39 9.66
N GLU A 397 27.22 23.03 10.44
CA GLU A 397 28.11 24.01 11.04
C GLU A 397 28.80 24.82 9.95
N ARG A 398 28.68 26.15 9.99
CA ARG A 398 29.53 27.02 9.16
C ARG A 398 30.92 27.00 9.77
N THR A 399 31.90 26.43 9.08
CA THR A 399 33.31 26.75 9.33
C THR A 399 33.48 28.25 9.10
N SER A 400 33.60 29.02 10.17
CA SER A 400 33.95 30.43 10.05
C SER A 400 35.33 30.49 9.41
N MET A 401 35.43 30.89 8.14
CA MET A 401 36.71 31.34 7.60
C MET A 401 37.10 32.56 8.40
N GLY A 402 38.02 32.36 9.35
CA GLY A 402 38.52 33.41 10.21
C GLY A 402 38.98 34.57 9.35
N ARG A 403 38.33 35.73 9.52
CA ARG A 403 38.85 36.98 8.99
C ARG A 403 40.21 37.21 9.66
N MET A 404 41.28 36.81 8.97
CA MET A 404 42.63 37.26 9.27
C MET A 404 42.61 38.78 9.14
N ARG A 405 42.50 39.48 10.28
CA ARG A 405 42.70 40.93 10.31
C ARG A 405 44.16 41.16 9.95
N ALA A 406 44.41 41.58 8.71
CA ALA A 406 45.67 42.19 8.34
C ALA A 406 45.89 43.40 9.25
N ARG A 407 46.88 43.31 10.14
CA ARG A 407 47.41 44.48 10.83
C ARG A 407 48.29 45.20 9.81
N PHE A 408 47.87 46.38 9.37
CA PHE A 408 48.76 47.37 8.79
C PHE A 408 49.23 48.32 9.89
#